data_AF-A0A848L3E2-F1
#
_entry.id   AF-A0A848L3E2-F1
#
_cell.length_a   1.000
_cell.length_b   1.000
_cell.length_c   1.000
_cell.angle_alpha   90.00
_cell.angle_beta   90.00
_cell.angle_gamma   90.00
#
_symmetry.space_group_name_H-M   'P 1'
#
loop_
_entity.id
_entity.type
_entity.pdbx_description
1 polymer ?
#
loop_
_entity_poly.entity_id
_entity_poly.type
_entity_poly.pdbx_seq_one_letter_code
_entity_poly.pdbx_strand_id
1 'polypeptide(L)'
;MGSPLSPDPDQPDRIPTQAELDAEDMAEIARTSKDRDLSSLYPRRPDEPGPAPVALAVHARIAWYGAAAMGLITVVYGFINLGLISDLLRQRLVEGIAQDPKNASPADQVNSLSSFFPPFMLVMIVVFLALEYPMLVGAANHHSRHVRNFFVATIVVNVLCVPIGIDLLLRYPEVSSVMVVVAWVQAGLLVISALCTLRRPVNRWLPESTRMKPSKMFRPGAQ
;
A
#
# COMPACT_ATOMS: atom_id res chain seq x y z
N MET A 1 31.36 -51.52 57.01
CA MET A 1 30.76 -51.88 55.71
C MET A 1 29.54 -51.00 55.51
N GLY A 2 29.65 -49.95 54.70
CA GLY A 2 28.53 -49.06 54.37
C GLY A 2 28.14 -49.27 52.92
N SER A 3 26.91 -49.72 52.68
CA SER A 3 26.33 -49.77 51.34
C SER A 3 25.86 -48.36 50.92
N PRO A 4 26.21 -47.87 49.72
CA PRO A 4 25.62 -46.65 49.20
C PRO A 4 24.18 -46.93 48.74
N LEU A 5 23.23 -46.21 49.35
CA LEU A 5 21.83 -46.16 48.95
C LEU A 5 21.71 -45.54 47.55
N SER A 6 21.18 -46.28 46.58
CA SER A 6 20.69 -45.71 45.33
C SER A 6 19.41 -44.91 45.64
N PRO A 7 19.30 -43.64 45.23
CA PRO A 7 18.12 -42.83 45.51
C PRO A 7 16.92 -43.31 44.70
N ASP A 8 15.80 -43.45 45.39
CA ASP A 8 14.49 -43.90 44.90
C ASP A 8 13.86 -42.84 43.96
N PRO A 9 13.45 -43.20 42.72
CA PRO A 9 12.96 -42.25 41.73
C PRO A 9 11.63 -41.55 42.08
N ASP A 10 10.86 -42.05 43.06
CA ASP A 10 9.48 -41.62 43.34
C ASP A 10 9.35 -40.55 44.45
N GLN A 11 10.41 -39.80 44.78
CA GLN A 11 10.33 -38.70 45.77
C GLN A 11 9.74 -37.41 45.16
N PRO A 12 8.63 -36.87 45.74
CA PRO A 12 7.92 -35.72 45.18
C PRO A 12 8.67 -34.38 45.23
N ASP A 13 9.74 -34.27 46.04
CA ASP A 13 10.61 -33.08 46.13
C ASP A 13 11.98 -33.27 45.44
N ARG A 14 12.11 -34.29 44.58
CA ARG A 14 13.35 -34.56 43.86
C ARG A 14 13.60 -33.46 42.82
N ILE A 15 14.69 -32.71 43.00
CA ILE A 15 15.18 -31.78 41.98
C ILE A 15 15.72 -32.62 40.81
N PRO A 16 15.18 -32.48 39.59
CA PRO A 16 15.63 -33.24 38.44
C PRO A 16 17.12 -33.04 38.20
N THR A 17 17.80 -34.12 37.85
CA THR A 17 19.21 -34.05 37.46
C THR A 17 19.35 -33.31 36.13
N GLN A 18 20.51 -32.74 35.87
CA GLN A 18 20.75 -31.98 34.64
C GLN A 18 20.52 -32.82 33.37
N ALA A 19 20.75 -34.14 33.44
CA ALA A 19 20.47 -35.07 32.35
C ALA A 19 18.97 -35.30 32.11
N GLU A 20 18.15 -35.26 33.17
CA GLU A 20 16.69 -35.38 33.06
C GLU A 20 16.09 -34.08 32.49
N LEU A 21 16.61 -32.92 32.89
CA LEU A 21 16.21 -31.62 32.33
C LEU A 21 16.54 -31.52 30.84
N ASP A 22 17.74 -31.97 30.45
CA ASP A 22 18.17 -31.95 29.05
C ASP A 22 17.37 -32.94 28.18
N ALA A 23 16.94 -34.07 28.76
CA ALA A 23 16.05 -35.01 28.10
C ALA A 23 14.63 -34.46 27.90
N GLU A 24 14.10 -33.71 28.86
CA GLU A 24 12.81 -33.03 28.75
C GLU A 24 12.85 -31.91 27.70
N ASP A 25 13.89 -31.08 27.70
CA ASP A 25 14.11 -30.04 26.69
C ASP A 25 14.26 -30.64 25.28
N MET A 26 15.04 -31.71 25.14
CA MET A 26 15.17 -32.43 23.86
C MET A 26 13.83 -33.05 23.42
N ALA A 27 13.03 -33.56 24.35
CA ALA A 27 11.71 -34.09 24.03
C ALA A 27 10.73 -33.00 23.60
N GLU A 28 10.78 -31.81 24.19
CA GLU A 28 9.96 -30.66 23.81
C GLU A 28 10.37 -30.09 22.43
N ILE A 29 11.67 -30.03 22.15
CA ILE A 29 12.20 -29.66 20.83
C ILE A 29 11.76 -30.69 19.78
N ALA A 30 11.83 -31.98 20.09
CA ALA A 30 11.40 -33.04 19.17
C ALA A 30 9.90 -32.97 18.86
N ARG A 31 9.05 -32.68 19.86
CA ARG A 31 7.61 -32.46 19.67
C ARG A 31 7.33 -31.24 18.78
N THR A 32 7.98 -30.12 19.07
CA THR A 32 7.82 -28.87 18.30
C THR A 32 8.32 -29.02 16.86
N SER A 33 9.41 -29.77 16.65
CA SER A 33 9.92 -30.09 15.32
C SER A 33 8.95 -30.98 14.55
N LYS A 34 8.41 -32.02 15.18
CA LYS A 34 7.44 -32.93 14.57
C LYS A 34 6.15 -32.23 14.18
N ASP A 35 5.64 -31.32 15.02
CA ASP A 35 4.47 -30.50 14.70
C ASP A 35 4.74 -29.54 13.53
N ARG A 36 5.96 -29.00 13.46
CA ARG A 36 6.40 -28.16 12.33
C ARG A 36 6.51 -28.97 11.04
N ASP A 37 7.05 -30.18 11.08
CA ASP A 37 7.15 -31.06 9.92
C ASP A 37 5.76 -31.51 9.47
N LEU A 38 4.87 -31.87 10.39
CA LEU A 38 3.47 -32.19 10.08
C LEU A 38 2.72 -31.01 9.46
N SER A 39 2.97 -29.78 9.92
CA SER A 39 2.41 -28.57 9.31
C SER A 39 2.93 -28.28 7.89
N SER A 40 4.09 -28.83 7.53
CA SER A 40 4.65 -28.74 6.18
C SER A 40 4.10 -29.82 5.25
N LEU A 41 3.80 -31.02 5.78
CA LEU A 41 3.26 -32.16 5.03
C LEU A 41 1.75 -32.05 4.77
N TYR A 42 1.01 -31.42 5.69
CA TYR A 42 -0.41 -31.13 5.51
C TYR A 42 -0.63 -29.62 5.60
N PRO A 43 -0.63 -28.90 4.46
CA PRO A 43 -1.03 -27.51 4.44
C PRO A 43 -2.41 -27.39 5.09
N ARG A 44 -2.49 -26.63 6.19
CA ARG A 44 -3.77 -26.32 6.83
C ARG A 44 -4.70 -25.78 5.75
N ARG A 45 -5.90 -26.37 5.62
CA ARG A 45 -6.94 -25.89 4.69
C ARG A 45 -7.05 -24.38 4.93
N PRO A 46 -7.09 -23.52 3.89
CA PRO A 46 -7.24 -22.09 4.10
C PRO A 46 -8.48 -21.89 4.96
N ASP A 47 -8.31 -21.49 6.22
CA ASP A 47 -9.44 -21.12 7.06
C ASP A 47 -10.15 -20.02 6.29
N GLU A 48 -11.43 -20.22 5.96
CA GLU A 48 -12.19 -19.21 5.22
C GLU A 48 -12.07 -17.91 6.02
N PRO A 49 -11.41 -16.89 5.47
CA PRO A 49 -11.21 -15.66 6.19
C PRO A 49 -12.61 -15.09 6.36
N GLY A 50 -13.06 -14.95 7.60
CA GLY A 50 -14.37 -14.39 7.92
C GLY A 50 -14.60 -13.04 7.22
N PRO A 51 -15.78 -12.42 7.38
CA PRO A 51 -16.16 -11.24 6.61
C PRO A 51 -15.10 -10.13 6.63
N ALA A 52 -14.89 -9.50 5.48
CA ALA A 52 -13.89 -8.44 5.33
C ALA A 52 -14.15 -7.30 6.36
N PRO A 53 -13.11 -6.77 7.03
CA PRO A 53 -13.27 -5.71 8.01
C PRO A 53 -13.95 -4.47 7.42
N VAL A 54 -14.85 -3.84 8.20
CA VAL A 54 -15.60 -2.63 7.81
C VAL A 54 -14.69 -1.50 7.30
N ALA A 55 -13.48 -1.39 7.87
CA ALA A 55 -12.49 -0.41 7.42
C ALA A 55 -12.10 -0.58 5.94
N LEU A 56 -12.00 -1.81 5.44
CA LEU A 56 -11.67 -2.14 4.06
C LEU A 56 -12.93 -2.13 3.17
N ALA A 57 -14.01 -2.76 3.64
CA ALA A 57 -15.21 -2.97 2.84
C ALA A 57 -16.10 -1.72 2.71
N VAL A 58 -16.06 -0.81 3.67
CA VAL A 58 -16.96 0.36 3.74
C VAL A 58 -16.17 1.66 3.78
N HIS A 59 -15.34 1.88 4.81
CA HIS A 59 -14.69 3.20 4.99
C HIS A 59 -13.73 3.56 3.86
N ALA A 60 -12.90 2.61 3.42
CA ALA A 60 -12.00 2.82 2.29
C ALA A 60 -12.77 3.09 0.99
N ARG A 61 -13.91 2.42 0.78
CA ARG A 61 -14.76 2.62 -0.41
C ARG A 61 -15.45 3.97 -0.40
N ILE A 62 -16.00 4.40 0.73
CA ILE A 62 -16.66 5.71 0.87
C ILE A 62 -15.65 6.84 0.62
N ALA A 63 -14.46 6.74 1.24
CA ALA A 63 -13.39 7.71 1.01
C ALA A 63 -12.96 7.74 -0.47
N TRP A 64 -12.87 6.56 -1.11
CA TRP A 64 -12.55 6.47 -2.53
C TRP A 64 -13.67 7.07 -3.42
N TYR A 65 -14.95 6.83 -3.12
CA TYR A 65 -16.05 7.46 -3.86
C TYR A 65 -16.04 8.98 -3.76
N GLY A 66 -15.72 9.51 -2.57
CA GLY A 66 -15.53 10.95 -2.39
C GLY A 66 -14.37 11.48 -3.25
N ALA A 67 -13.24 10.77 -3.27
CA ALA A 67 -12.12 11.13 -4.13
C ALA A 67 -12.48 11.06 -5.63
N ALA A 68 -13.20 10.01 -6.04
CA ALA A 68 -13.64 9.83 -7.42
C ALA A 68 -14.58 10.95 -7.87
N ALA A 69 -15.50 11.39 -7.00
CA ALA A 69 -16.38 12.52 -7.29
C ALA A 69 -15.58 13.82 -7.50
N MET A 70 -14.62 14.12 -6.63
CA MET A 70 -13.76 15.30 -6.76
C MET A 70 -12.85 15.23 -8.00
N GLY A 71 -12.32 14.04 -8.30
CA GLY A 71 -11.56 13.78 -9.52
C GLY A 71 -12.40 13.98 -10.78
N LEU A 72 -13.64 13.51 -10.78
CA LEU A 72 -14.55 13.69 -11.92
C LEU A 72 -14.92 15.17 -12.12
N ILE A 73 -15.16 15.92 -11.04
CA ILE A 73 -15.39 17.37 -11.11
C ILE A 73 -14.17 18.06 -11.75
N THR A 74 -12.95 17.67 -11.34
CA THR A 74 -11.70 18.20 -11.92
C THR A 74 -11.56 17.86 -13.40
N VAL A 75 -11.88 16.63 -13.78
CA VAL A 75 -11.84 16.18 -15.18
C VAL A 75 -12.84 16.95 -16.05
N VAL A 76 -14.09 17.05 -15.61
CA VAL A 76 -15.15 17.78 -16.34
C VAL A 76 -14.78 19.25 -16.48
N TYR A 77 -14.36 19.90 -15.39
CA TYR A 77 -13.92 21.28 -15.42
C TYR A 77 -12.71 21.49 -16.35
N GLY A 78 -11.74 20.59 -16.29
CA GLY A 78 -10.54 20.62 -17.13
C GLY A 78 -10.85 20.46 -18.62
N PHE A 79 -11.78 19.58 -18.99
CA PHE A 79 -12.21 19.42 -20.38
C PHE A 79 -13.01 20.62 -20.90
N ILE A 80 -13.88 21.21 -20.08
CA ILE A 80 -14.64 22.42 -20.45
C ILE A 80 -13.68 23.59 -20.71
N ASN A 81 -12.61 23.70 -19.91
CA ASN A 81 -11.63 24.79 -20.01
C ASN A 81 -10.34 24.38 -20.72
N LEU A 82 -10.36 23.29 -21.52
CA LEU A 82 -9.14 22.69 -22.07
C LEU A 82 -8.36 23.66 -22.97
N GLY A 83 -9.07 24.42 -23.81
CA GLY A 83 -8.47 25.42 -24.69
C GLY A 83 -7.74 26.51 -23.89
N LEU A 84 -8.42 27.06 -22.89
CA LEU A 84 -7.85 28.07 -21.98
C LEU A 84 -6.59 27.54 -21.29
N ILE A 85 -6.66 26.34 -20.70
CA ILE A 85 -5.53 25.74 -19.97
C ILE A 85 -4.35 25.46 -20.92
N SER A 86 -4.62 24.98 -22.14
CA SER A 86 -3.58 24.71 -23.13
C SER A 86 -2.88 25.98 -23.59
N ASP A 87 -3.65 27.07 -23.80
CA ASP A 87 -3.10 28.37 -24.18
C ASP A 87 -2.25 28.99 -23.06
N LEU A 88 -2.71 28.92 -21.80
CA LEU A 88 -1.97 29.40 -20.64
C LEU A 88 -0.69 28.60 -20.39
N LEU A 89 -0.75 27.27 -20.54
CA LEU A 89 0.42 26.40 -20.46
C LEU A 89 1.41 26.72 -21.58
N ARG A 90 0.94 26.98 -22.80
CA ARG A 90 1.78 27.41 -23.91
C ARG A 90 2.51 28.72 -23.58
N GLN A 91 1.79 29.73 -23.11
CA GLN A 91 2.37 31.02 -22.73
C GLN A 91 3.48 30.85 -21.68
N ARG A 92 3.22 30.05 -20.65
CA ARG A 92 4.19 29.75 -19.59
C ARG A 92 5.43 29.01 -20.09
N LEU A 93 5.26 28.06 -21.02
CA LEU A 93 6.39 27.34 -21.64
C LEU A 93 7.25 28.25 -22.53
N VAL A 94 6.62 29.16 -23.28
CA VAL A 94 7.32 30.15 -24.11
C VAL A 94 8.11 31.13 -23.22
N GLU A 95 7.51 31.59 -22.13
CA GLU A 95 8.20 32.44 -21.16
C GLU A 95 9.39 31.73 -20.51
N GLY A 96 9.24 30.45 -20.14
CA GLY A 96 10.33 29.65 -19.60
C GLY A 96 11.52 29.48 -20.57
N ILE A 97 11.24 29.35 -21.88
CA ILE A 97 12.27 29.29 -22.93
C ILE A 97 13.00 30.61 -23.07
N ALA A 98 12.30 31.74 -22.96
CA ALA A 98 12.92 33.05 -23.00
C ALA A 98 13.89 33.28 -21.82
N GLN A 99 13.60 32.68 -20.67
CA GLN A 99 14.41 32.80 -19.45
C GLN A 99 15.62 31.85 -19.42
N ASP A 100 15.54 30.67 -20.04
CA ASP A 100 16.66 29.72 -20.16
C ASP A 100 16.80 29.12 -21.58
N PRO A 101 17.43 29.84 -22.52
CA PRO A 101 17.57 29.41 -23.91
C PRO A 101 18.44 28.17 -24.10
N LYS A 102 19.29 27.81 -23.12
CA LYS A 102 20.22 26.68 -23.23
C LYS A 102 19.55 25.32 -23.04
N ASN A 103 18.39 25.31 -22.39
CA ASN A 103 17.59 24.11 -22.14
C ASN A 103 16.27 24.10 -22.96
N ALA A 104 16.17 25.02 -23.93
CA ALA A 104 14.93 25.27 -24.65
C ALA A 104 14.64 24.22 -25.72
N SER A 105 13.40 23.72 -25.71
CA SER A 105 12.83 22.91 -26.79
C SER A 105 12.53 23.81 -27.99
N PRO A 106 12.65 23.31 -29.24
CA PRO A 106 12.19 24.03 -30.44
C PRO A 106 10.72 24.49 -30.32
N ALA A 107 10.36 25.65 -30.88
CA ALA A 107 9.02 26.24 -30.76
C ALA A 107 7.88 25.30 -31.19
N ASP A 108 8.12 24.44 -32.19
CA ASP A 108 7.16 23.43 -32.64
C ASP A 108 6.88 22.36 -31.57
N GLN A 109 7.88 22.01 -30.74
CA GLN A 109 7.67 21.10 -29.61
C GLN A 109 6.84 21.75 -28.52
N VAL A 110 6.94 23.05 -28.29
CA VAL A 110 6.15 23.76 -27.27
C VAL A 110 4.65 23.71 -27.59
N ASN A 111 4.29 23.92 -28.85
CA ASN A 111 2.91 23.77 -29.31
C ASN A 111 2.41 22.34 -29.17
N SER A 112 3.25 21.35 -29.47
CA SER A 112 2.89 19.94 -29.31
C SER A 112 2.71 19.54 -27.84
N LEU A 113 3.58 20.03 -26.94
CA LEU A 113 3.53 19.69 -25.52
C LEU A 113 2.35 20.36 -24.81
N SER A 114 2.12 21.64 -25.08
CA SER A 114 1.01 22.41 -24.50
C SER A 114 -0.38 21.90 -24.92
N SER A 115 -0.50 21.33 -26.12
CA SER A 115 -1.76 20.72 -26.59
C SER A 115 -1.94 19.27 -26.15
N PHE A 116 -0.85 18.53 -25.89
CA PHE A 116 -0.92 17.12 -25.49
C PHE A 116 -1.04 16.91 -23.98
N PHE A 117 -0.27 17.65 -23.17
CA PHE A 117 -0.19 17.39 -21.73
C PHE A 117 -1.51 17.60 -20.98
N PRO A 118 -2.28 18.70 -21.20
CA PRO A 118 -3.54 18.90 -20.51
C PRO A 118 -4.55 17.75 -20.71
N PRO A 119 -4.90 17.33 -21.94
CA PRO A 119 -5.85 16.24 -22.11
C PRO A 119 -5.28 14.90 -21.60
N PHE A 120 -3.97 14.65 -21.79
CA PHE A 120 -3.32 13.45 -21.27
C PHE A 120 -3.44 13.34 -19.74
N MET A 121 -3.15 14.42 -19.00
CA MET A 121 -3.26 14.42 -17.54
C MET A 121 -4.70 14.20 -17.07
N LEU A 122 -5.69 14.83 -17.73
CA LEU A 122 -7.10 14.61 -17.40
C LEU A 122 -7.54 13.17 -17.63
N VAL A 123 -7.10 12.56 -18.74
CA VAL A 123 -7.36 11.13 -19.01
C VAL A 123 -6.69 10.24 -17.96
N MET A 124 -5.46 10.55 -17.56
CA MET A 124 -4.73 9.78 -16.55
C MET A 124 -5.43 9.78 -15.19
N ILE A 125 -6.08 10.88 -14.79
CA ILE A 125 -6.92 10.91 -13.57
C ILE A 125 -7.99 9.82 -13.63
N VAL A 126 -8.70 9.70 -14.76
CA VAL A 126 -9.74 8.69 -14.95
C VAL A 126 -9.14 7.28 -14.94
N VAL A 127 -8.00 7.08 -15.60
CA VAL A 127 -7.30 5.79 -15.64
C VAL A 127 -6.89 5.35 -14.23
N PHE A 128 -6.28 6.24 -13.43
CA PHE A 128 -5.91 5.92 -12.05
C PHE A 128 -7.12 5.53 -11.21
N LEU A 129 -8.21 6.31 -11.27
CA LEU A 129 -9.46 5.98 -10.57
C LEU A 129 -10.01 4.62 -11.02
N ALA A 130 -10.05 4.37 -12.33
CA ALA A 130 -10.55 3.12 -12.90
C ALA A 130 -9.70 1.89 -12.50
N LEU A 131 -8.40 2.06 -12.25
CA LEU A 131 -7.51 1.00 -11.77
C LEU A 131 -7.59 0.80 -10.25
N GLU A 132 -7.75 1.88 -9.48
CA GLU A 132 -7.82 1.84 -8.02
C GLU A 132 -9.05 1.07 -7.52
N TYR A 133 -10.22 1.30 -8.15
CA TYR A 133 -11.47 0.65 -7.73
C TYR A 133 -11.42 -0.89 -7.77
N PRO A 134 -11.06 -1.56 -8.89
CA PRO A 134 -11.00 -3.01 -8.94
C PRO A 134 -9.91 -3.57 -8.01
N MET A 135 -8.82 -2.84 -7.76
CA MET A 135 -7.85 -3.25 -6.76
C MET A 135 -8.44 -3.18 -5.34
N LEU A 136 -9.20 -2.14 -5.00
CA LEU A 136 -9.85 -2.03 -3.70
C LEU A 136 -10.90 -3.13 -3.48
N VAL A 137 -11.74 -3.39 -4.48
CA VAL A 137 -12.74 -4.47 -4.44
C VAL A 137 -12.07 -5.84 -4.44
N GLY A 138 -11.03 -6.01 -5.28
CA GLY A 138 -10.25 -7.23 -5.38
C GLY A 138 -9.56 -7.59 -4.06
N ALA A 139 -9.02 -6.61 -3.34
CA ALA A 139 -8.42 -6.82 -2.02
C ALA A 139 -9.44 -7.32 -0.99
N ALA A 140 -10.69 -6.85 -1.05
CA ALA A 140 -11.76 -7.27 -0.15
C ALA A 140 -12.31 -8.67 -0.52
N ASN A 141 -12.46 -8.97 -1.82
CA ASN A 141 -13.09 -10.21 -2.29
C ASN A 141 -12.13 -11.40 -2.33
N HIS A 142 -10.87 -11.19 -2.70
CA HIS A 142 -9.87 -12.26 -2.88
C HIS A 142 -8.93 -12.41 -1.69
N HIS A 143 -9.16 -11.68 -0.60
CA HIS A 143 -8.32 -11.76 0.60
C HIS A 143 -6.80 -11.60 0.29
N SER A 144 -6.44 -10.72 -0.64
CA SER A 144 -5.07 -10.66 -1.17
C SER A 144 -4.30 -9.44 -0.67
N ARG A 145 -3.22 -9.70 0.08
CA ARG A 145 -2.28 -8.65 0.53
C ARG A 145 -1.55 -7.99 -0.65
N HIS A 146 -1.30 -8.75 -1.72
CA HIS A 146 -0.64 -8.22 -2.92
C HIS A 146 -1.51 -7.20 -3.64
N VAL A 147 -2.80 -7.50 -3.84
CA VAL A 147 -3.74 -6.55 -4.46
C VAL A 147 -3.88 -5.28 -3.62
N ARG A 148 -3.94 -5.41 -2.28
CA ARG A 148 -3.92 -4.25 -1.39
C ARG A 148 -2.62 -3.43 -1.51
N ASN A 149 -1.46 -4.08 -1.63
CA ASN A 149 -0.19 -3.38 -1.85
C ASN A 149 -0.19 -2.59 -3.16
N PHE A 150 -0.68 -3.20 -4.24
CA PHE A 150 -0.82 -2.51 -5.53
C PHE A 150 -1.77 -1.33 -5.42
N PHE A 151 -2.91 -1.48 -4.76
CA PHE A 151 -3.83 -0.36 -4.48
C PHE A 151 -3.14 0.81 -3.79
N VAL A 152 -2.43 0.55 -2.69
CA VAL A 152 -1.71 1.59 -1.94
C VAL A 152 -0.60 2.23 -2.80
N ALA A 153 0.14 1.43 -3.56
CA ALA A 153 1.19 1.93 -4.45
C ALA A 153 0.60 2.86 -5.55
N THR A 154 -0.51 2.45 -6.17
CA THR A 154 -1.23 3.26 -7.15
C THR A 154 -1.70 4.58 -6.55
N ILE A 155 -2.26 4.58 -5.33
CA ILE A 155 -2.64 5.81 -4.63
C ILE A 155 -1.44 6.72 -4.38
N VAL A 156 -0.30 6.16 -3.95
CA VAL A 156 0.91 6.96 -3.71
C VAL A 156 1.37 7.65 -5.01
N VAL A 157 1.39 6.91 -6.12
CA VAL A 157 1.72 7.47 -7.44
C VAL A 157 0.72 8.57 -7.82
N ASN A 158 -0.59 8.31 -7.67
CA ASN A 158 -1.63 9.26 -8.01
C ASN A 158 -1.51 10.56 -7.18
N VAL A 159 -1.31 10.44 -5.86
CA VAL A 159 -1.11 11.59 -4.95
C VAL A 159 0.15 12.38 -5.30
N LEU A 160 1.24 11.73 -5.75
CA LEU A 160 2.44 12.42 -6.23
C LEU A 160 2.19 13.19 -7.54
N CYS A 161 1.26 12.74 -8.38
CA CYS A 161 0.88 13.42 -9.60
C CYS A 161 -0.04 14.63 -9.34
N VAL A 162 -0.76 14.69 -8.23
CA VAL A 162 -1.70 15.80 -7.93
C VAL A 162 -1.02 17.18 -7.88
N PRO A 163 0.11 17.40 -7.18
CA PRO A 163 0.81 18.69 -7.19
C PRO A 163 1.23 19.13 -8.59
N ILE A 164 1.66 18.18 -9.43
CA ILE A 164 2.06 18.42 -10.82
C ILE A 164 0.84 18.88 -11.63
N GLY A 165 -0.30 18.20 -11.48
CA GLY A 165 -1.56 18.60 -12.11
C GLY A 165 -2.05 19.96 -11.64
N ILE A 166 -1.94 20.27 -10.35
CA ILE A 166 -2.31 21.59 -9.81
C ILE A 166 -1.44 22.68 -10.44
N ASP A 167 -0.12 22.50 -10.45
CA ASP A 167 0.80 23.53 -10.96
C ASP A 167 0.66 23.74 -12.47
N LEU A 168 0.43 22.66 -13.23
CA LEU A 168 0.33 22.73 -14.69
C LEU A 168 -1.06 23.12 -15.21
N LEU A 169 -2.14 22.78 -14.50
CA LEU A 169 -3.51 22.94 -15.00
C LEU A 169 -4.33 24.00 -14.24
N LEU A 170 -4.09 24.18 -12.95
CA LEU A 170 -5.01 24.90 -12.06
C LEU A 170 -4.43 26.19 -11.48
N ARG A 171 -3.11 26.33 -11.45
CA ARG A 171 -2.42 27.47 -10.83
C ARG A 171 -2.28 28.66 -11.80
N TYR A 172 -3.39 29.06 -12.40
CA TYR A 172 -3.48 30.24 -13.25
C TYR A 172 -4.49 31.25 -12.68
N PRO A 173 -4.25 32.56 -12.80
CA PRO A 173 -5.18 33.60 -12.33
C PRO A 173 -6.58 33.49 -12.94
N GLU A 174 -6.67 32.99 -14.18
CA GLU A 174 -7.90 32.85 -14.96
C GLU A 174 -8.68 31.58 -14.59
N VAL A 175 -8.04 30.64 -13.87
CA VAL A 175 -8.66 29.39 -13.41
C VAL A 175 -9.15 29.57 -11.98
N SER A 176 -10.31 29.00 -11.65
CA SER A 176 -10.88 29.13 -10.32
C SER A 176 -9.99 28.48 -9.26
N SER A 177 -9.55 29.26 -8.26
CA SER A 177 -8.77 28.77 -7.10
C SER A 177 -9.50 27.66 -6.31
N VAL A 178 -10.83 27.57 -6.44
CA VAL A 178 -11.62 26.49 -5.85
C VAL A 178 -11.18 25.13 -6.38
N MET A 179 -10.76 25.04 -7.65
CA MET A 179 -10.32 23.78 -8.23
C MET A 179 -9.02 23.26 -7.62
N VAL A 180 -8.14 24.14 -7.16
CA VAL A 180 -6.94 23.76 -6.41
C VAL A 180 -7.32 23.11 -5.09
N VAL A 181 -8.33 23.66 -4.40
CA VAL A 181 -8.85 23.07 -3.15
C VAL A 181 -9.49 21.71 -3.43
N VAL A 182 -10.30 21.59 -4.48
CA VAL A 182 -10.92 20.32 -4.89
C VAL A 182 -9.87 19.24 -5.16
N ALA A 183 -8.78 19.57 -5.86
CA ALA A 183 -7.68 18.65 -6.14
C ALA A 183 -6.96 18.20 -4.85
N TRP A 184 -6.74 19.10 -3.88
CA TRP A 184 -6.18 18.74 -2.58
C TRP A 184 -7.13 17.88 -1.73
N VAL A 185 -8.43 18.16 -1.78
CA VAL A 185 -9.46 17.35 -1.11
C VAL A 185 -9.50 15.95 -1.70
N GLN A 186 -9.44 15.81 -3.02
CA GLN A 186 -9.30 14.53 -3.71
C GLN A 186 -8.08 13.75 -3.19
N ALA A 187 -6.90 14.39 -3.17
CA ALA A 187 -5.68 13.75 -2.67
C ALA A 187 -5.81 13.30 -1.21
N GLY A 188 -6.39 14.15 -0.35
CA GLY A 188 -6.64 13.82 1.06
C GLY A 188 -7.57 12.61 1.20
N LEU A 189 -8.64 12.53 0.41
CA LEU A 189 -9.57 11.41 0.43
C LEU A 189 -8.93 10.10 -0.05
N LEU A 190 -8.06 10.15 -1.06
CA LEU A 190 -7.27 8.99 -1.49
C LEU A 190 -6.34 8.50 -0.38
N VAL A 191 -5.63 9.41 0.29
CA VAL A 191 -4.77 9.07 1.45
C VAL A 191 -5.59 8.43 2.57
N ILE A 192 -6.76 8.99 2.90
CA ILE A 192 -7.66 8.41 3.91
C ILE A 192 -8.11 7.00 3.49
N SER A 193 -8.44 6.79 2.21
CA SER A 193 -8.79 5.48 1.68
C SER A 193 -7.64 4.47 1.88
N ALA A 194 -6.42 4.85 1.49
CA ALA A 194 -5.23 4.03 1.69
C ALA A 194 -4.99 3.71 3.19
N LEU A 195 -5.07 4.70 4.08
CA LEU A 195 -4.90 4.52 5.52
C LEU A 195 -5.94 3.55 6.11
N CYS A 196 -7.19 3.59 5.63
CA CYS A 196 -8.22 2.62 6.03
C CYS A 196 -7.82 1.18 5.68
N THR A 197 -7.18 0.95 4.53
CA THR A 197 -6.69 -0.39 4.14
C THR A 197 -5.45 -0.85 4.92
N LEU A 198 -4.72 0.08 5.55
CA LEU A 198 -3.51 -0.20 6.32
C LEU A 198 -3.78 -0.37 7.83
N ARG A 199 -5.03 -0.24 8.28
CA ARG A 199 -5.38 -0.37 9.70
C ARG A 199 -5.05 -1.77 10.23
N ARG A 200 -4.68 -1.83 11.52
CA ARG A 200 -4.42 -3.09 12.26
C ARG A 200 -5.43 -4.22 12.01
N PRO A 201 -6.76 -4.00 12.07
CA PRO A 201 -7.75 -5.06 11.78
C PRO A 201 -7.62 -5.63 10.36
N VAL A 202 -7.32 -4.80 9.36
CA VAL A 202 -7.14 -5.25 7.97
C VAL A 202 -5.84 -6.03 7.83
N ASN A 203 -4.76 -5.59 8.47
CA ASN A 203 -3.47 -6.28 8.43
C ASN A 203 -3.47 -7.65 9.15
N ARG A 204 -4.31 -7.82 10.17
CA ARG A 204 -4.52 -9.09 10.86
C ARG A 204 -5.42 -10.04 10.08
N TRP A 205 -6.39 -9.48 9.37
CA TRP A 205 -7.26 -10.25 8.49
C TRP A 205 -6.45 -10.79 7.31
N LEU A 206 -5.75 -9.92 6.55
CA LEU A 206 -5.00 -10.32 5.36
C LEU A 206 -3.91 -11.39 5.64
N PRO A 207 -3.60 -12.27 4.66
CA PRO A 207 -2.63 -13.34 4.81
C PRO A 207 -1.29 -12.84 5.35
N GLU A 208 -0.59 -13.66 6.12
CA GLU A 208 0.74 -13.31 6.60
C GLU A 208 1.66 -12.96 5.44
N SER A 209 2.54 -11.99 5.68
CA SER A 209 3.53 -11.60 4.69
C SER A 209 4.48 -12.77 4.44
N THR A 210 4.50 -13.29 3.22
CA THR A 210 5.46 -14.30 2.74
C THR A 210 6.92 -13.81 2.74
N ARG A 211 7.17 -12.51 2.99
CA ARG A 211 8.53 -12.04 3.29
C ARG A 211 9.03 -12.71 4.57
N MET A 212 10.01 -13.60 4.42
CA MET A 212 10.85 -14.08 5.52
C MET A 212 11.32 -12.87 6.32
N LYS A 213 10.91 -12.78 7.59
CA LYS A 213 11.44 -11.76 8.50
C LYS A 213 12.94 -12.03 8.69
N PRO A 214 13.84 -11.09 8.37
CA PRO A 214 15.28 -11.30 8.49
C PRO A 214 15.74 -11.59 9.93
N SER A 215 14.93 -11.23 10.93
CA SER A 215 15.17 -11.57 12.34
C SER A 215 15.07 -13.06 12.65
N LYS A 216 14.51 -13.90 11.75
CA LYS A 216 14.53 -15.37 11.91
C LYS A 216 15.78 -16.04 11.31
N MET A 217 16.59 -15.30 10.54
CA MET A 217 17.86 -15.82 9.99
C MET A 217 19.05 -15.52 10.91
N PHE A 218 19.01 -14.45 11.70
CA PHE A 218 20.02 -14.18 12.72
C PHE A 218 19.65 -14.88 14.03
N ARG A 219 19.92 -16.18 14.11
CA ARG A 219 20.13 -16.86 15.39
C ARG A 219 21.65 -16.84 15.64
N PRO A 220 22.20 -15.94 16.46
CA PRO A 220 23.60 -16.01 16.83
C PRO A 220 23.75 -17.20 17.80
N GLY A 221 24.45 -18.25 17.38
CA GLY A 221 24.72 -19.41 18.24
C GLY A 221 24.72 -20.79 17.56
N ALA A 222 25.18 -20.88 16.31
CA ALA A 222 25.53 -22.16 15.70
C ALA A 222 27.02 -22.15 15.32
N GLN A 223 27.86 -22.24 16.35
CA GLN A 223 29.19 -22.83 16.31
C GLN A 223 29.34 -23.67 17.57
#